data_AF-A0A7W0NTS9-F1
#
_entry.id   AF-A0A7W0NTS9-F1
#
_cell.length_a   1.000
_cell.length_b   1.000
_cell.length_c   1.000
_cell.angle_alpha   90.00
_cell.angle_beta   90.00
_cell.angle_gamma   90.00
#
_symmetry.space_group_name_H-M   'P 1'
#
loop_
_entity.id
_entity.type
_entity.pdbx_description
1 polymer ?
#
loop_
_entity_poly.entity_id
_entity_poly.type
_entity_poly.pdbx_seq_one_letter_code
_entity_poly.pdbx_strand_id
1 'polypeptide(L)'
;MSTTSRALPLIAAVILLVSPAFSQDIKPSAPVTLVPDDAVYKNLRSLSSAPDAFSGDFATVNNLVLKKDAGIFNMSSGAIYFLKPVEGKTVGAVFIGTGEFTLSPPVDVEKKHLEIFVGAPEVKEGFSSLILFFSDQTFDEIKGSANVQMGKSGPQADRARSLFRDKEALFRTGFRYNVTSRTLSDIYAPQRKGFFTAFIDGNKFGKLVYGIDPLGHEEVYPEQVQLMSYAEGSGGIWHSIK
;
A
#
# COMPACT_ATOMS: atom_id res chain seq x y z
N MET A 1 6.94 -93.58 41.25
CA MET A 1 5.56 -93.14 41.03
C MET A 1 5.42 -91.72 41.58
N SER A 2 5.28 -90.73 40.70
CA SER A 2 4.77 -89.39 41.00
C SER A 2 4.73 -88.62 39.69
N THR A 3 3.54 -88.48 39.12
CA THR A 3 3.22 -87.68 37.94
C THR A 3 3.15 -86.20 38.33
N THR A 4 4.16 -85.41 37.96
CA THR A 4 4.12 -83.95 38.06
C THR A 4 3.40 -83.34 36.86
N SER A 5 2.17 -82.90 37.10
CA SER A 5 1.33 -82.08 36.22
C SER A 5 1.92 -80.67 36.06
N ARG A 6 2.10 -80.22 34.82
CA ARG A 6 2.42 -78.82 34.45
C ARG A 6 1.12 -78.02 34.38
N ALA A 7 0.99 -76.99 35.21
CA ALA A 7 0.00 -75.93 35.04
C ALA A 7 0.73 -74.62 34.67
N LEU A 8 0.44 -74.11 33.47
CA LEU A 8 0.89 -72.80 32.98
C LEU A 8 -0.01 -71.71 33.60
N PRO A 9 0.53 -70.61 34.16
CA PRO A 9 -0.29 -69.47 34.54
C PRO A 9 -0.55 -68.57 33.32
N LEU A 10 -1.83 -68.26 33.11
CA LEU A 10 -2.34 -67.32 32.12
C LEU A 10 -1.99 -65.89 32.57
N ILE A 11 -1.08 -65.20 31.89
CA ILE A 11 -0.79 -63.78 32.13
C ILE A 11 -1.79 -62.96 31.30
N ALA A 12 -2.69 -62.25 31.99
CA ALA A 12 -3.60 -61.30 31.37
C ALA A 12 -2.84 -60.03 30.94
N ALA A 13 -2.81 -59.77 29.63
CA ALA A 13 -2.26 -58.54 29.07
C ALA A 13 -3.30 -57.41 29.18
N VAL A 14 -2.99 -56.37 29.96
CA VAL A 14 -3.75 -55.12 30.01
C VAL A 14 -3.34 -54.28 28.79
N ILE A 15 -4.25 -54.15 27.82
CA ILE A 15 -4.07 -53.28 26.65
C ILE A 15 -4.49 -51.86 27.07
N LEU A 16 -3.52 -50.95 27.17
CA LEU A 16 -3.74 -49.51 27.27
C LEU A 16 -4.29 -48.99 25.93
N LEU A 17 -5.58 -48.66 25.89
CA LEU A 17 -6.21 -47.94 24.78
C LEU A 17 -5.72 -46.49 24.77
N VAL A 18 -4.73 -46.20 23.93
CA VAL A 18 -4.38 -44.82 23.55
C VAL A 18 -5.39 -44.37 22.50
N SER A 19 -6.36 -43.53 22.88
CA SER A 19 -7.26 -42.91 21.93
C SER A 19 -6.49 -41.86 21.11
N PRO A 20 -6.51 -41.90 19.77
CA PRO A 20 -6.01 -40.78 18.98
C PRO A 20 -6.96 -39.60 19.20
N ALA A 21 -6.46 -38.53 19.82
CA ALA A 21 -7.15 -37.25 19.80
C ALA A 21 -7.17 -36.75 18.36
N PHE A 22 -8.25 -37.04 17.63
CA PHE A 22 -8.53 -36.37 16.37
C PHE A 22 -8.70 -34.89 16.69
N SER A 23 -7.78 -34.06 16.19
CA SER A 23 -7.94 -32.62 16.15
C SER A 23 -9.25 -32.34 15.40
N GLN A 24 -10.26 -31.84 16.10
CA GLN A 24 -11.48 -31.38 15.44
C GLN A 24 -11.10 -30.11 14.67
N ASP A 25 -10.95 -30.23 13.35
CA ASP A 25 -11.03 -29.07 12.47
C ASP A 25 -12.40 -28.44 12.69
N ILE A 26 -12.44 -27.38 13.52
CA ILE A 26 -13.63 -26.55 13.70
C ILE A 26 -13.83 -25.82 12.38
N LYS A 27 -14.52 -26.47 11.43
CA LYS A 27 -15.02 -25.78 10.24
C LYS A 27 -16.07 -24.77 10.72
N PRO A 28 -15.92 -23.47 10.43
CA PRO A 28 -16.91 -22.48 10.80
C PRO A 28 -18.29 -22.91 10.30
N SER A 29 -19.27 -23.00 11.19
CA SER A 29 -20.62 -23.50 10.87
C SER A 29 -21.43 -22.57 9.94
N ALA A 30 -20.89 -21.39 9.64
CA ALA A 30 -21.38 -20.48 8.62
C ALA A 30 -20.19 -19.64 8.11
N PRO A 31 -20.24 -19.12 6.86
CA PRO A 31 -19.31 -18.09 6.44
C PRO A 31 -19.43 -16.90 7.40
N VAL A 32 -18.37 -16.63 8.17
CA VAL A 32 -18.29 -15.42 9.00
C VAL A 32 -18.15 -14.24 8.03
N THR A 33 -19.25 -13.55 7.80
CA THR A 33 -19.20 -12.27 7.08
C THR A 33 -18.77 -11.21 8.07
N LEU A 34 -17.46 -10.97 8.17
CA LEU A 34 -16.94 -9.81 8.90
C LEU A 34 -17.32 -8.56 8.11
N VAL A 35 -18.40 -7.89 8.53
CA VAL A 35 -18.70 -6.54 8.06
C VAL A 35 -17.90 -5.57 8.94
N PRO A 36 -16.94 -4.81 8.39
CA PRO A 36 -16.24 -3.80 9.18
C PRO A 36 -17.26 -2.78 9.70
N ASP A 37 -17.47 -2.73 11.02
CA ASP A 37 -18.49 -1.87 11.63
C ASP A 37 -17.96 -0.47 12.01
N ASP A 38 -16.65 -0.31 12.02
CA ASP A 38 -15.96 0.93 12.36
C ASP A 38 -16.43 2.11 11.47
N ALA A 39 -16.88 3.19 12.12
CA ALA A 39 -17.42 4.35 11.43
C ALA A 39 -16.38 5.10 10.59
N VAL A 40 -15.14 5.20 11.08
CA VAL A 40 -14.04 5.86 10.36
C VAL A 40 -13.64 5.03 9.15
N TYR A 41 -13.58 3.71 9.29
CA TYR A 41 -13.36 2.80 8.15
C TYR A 41 -14.42 2.98 7.07
N LYS A 42 -15.72 2.97 7.44
CA LYS A 42 -16.83 3.16 6.50
C LYS A 42 -16.77 4.52 5.79
N ASN A 43 -16.39 5.57 6.52
CA ASN A 43 -16.19 6.90 5.97
C ASN A 43 -15.06 6.89 4.93
N LEU A 44 -13.85 6.46 5.33
CA LEU A 44 -12.70 6.32 4.41
C LEU A 44 -13.06 5.50 3.17
N ARG A 45 -13.81 4.40 3.33
CA ARG A 45 -14.18 3.47 2.27
C ARG A 45 -15.06 4.09 1.18
N SER A 46 -15.91 5.04 1.57
CA SER A 46 -16.94 5.63 0.73
C SER A 46 -16.65 7.08 0.34
N LEU A 47 -15.65 7.70 0.96
CA LEU A 47 -15.32 9.12 0.83
C LEU A 47 -15.18 9.57 -0.62
N SER A 48 -14.39 8.86 -1.42
CA SER A 48 -14.16 9.20 -2.84
C SER A 48 -15.42 9.07 -3.72
N SER A 49 -16.46 8.37 -3.23
CA SER A 49 -17.72 8.21 -3.94
C SER A 49 -18.64 9.43 -3.82
N ALA A 50 -18.38 10.35 -2.89
CA ALA A 50 -19.10 11.63 -2.75
C ALA A 50 -18.65 12.65 -3.83
N PRO A 51 -19.57 13.24 -4.63
CA PRO A 51 -19.20 14.10 -5.79
C PRO A 51 -18.21 15.21 -5.44
N ASP A 52 -18.29 15.68 -4.20
CA ASP A 52 -17.50 16.76 -3.65
C ASP A 52 -16.21 16.30 -2.93
N ALA A 53 -15.80 15.03 -3.04
CA ALA A 53 -14.64 14.46 -2.34
C ALA A 53 -13.32 15.21 -2.58
N PHE A 54 -13.14 15.82 -3.75
CA PHE A 54 -11.98 16.63 -4.14
C PHE A 54 -12.31 18.12 -4.35
N SER A 55 -13.48 18.57 -3.89
CA SER A 55 -13.93 19.97 -4.03
C SER A 55 -13.27 20.95 -3.05
N GLY A 56 -12.47 20.43 -2.11
CA GLY A 56 -11.87 21.16 -1.01
C GLY A 56 -10.61 21.92 -1.42
N ASP A 57 -9.53 21.70 -0.66
CA ASP A 57 -8.24 22.31 -0.93
C ASP A 57 -7.65 21.76 -2.23
N PHE A 58 -7.04 22.66 -3.01
CA PHE A 58 -6.11 22.28 -4.06
C PHE A 58 -4.90 23.21 -4.01
N ALA A 59 -3.79 22.79 -4.60
CA ALA A 59 -2.55 23.54 -4.68
C ALA A 59 -2.13 23.67 -6.14
N THR A 60 -2.02 24.90 -6.66
CA THR A 60 -1.31 25.13 -7.93
C THR A 60 0.18 24.98 -7.68
N VAL A 61 0.87 24.27 -8.56
CA VAL A 61 2.28 23.90 -8.42
C VAL A 61 3.12 24.63 -9.46
N ASN A 62 4.26 25.15 -9.03
CA ASN A 62 5.33 25.66 -9.89
C ASN A 62 6.70 25.18 -9.37
N ASN A 63 7.26 24.15 -9.99
CA ASN A 63 8.52 23.49 -9.61
C ASN A 63 8.53 22.96 -8.16
N LEU A 64 7.46 22.29 -7.74
CA LEU A 64 7.43 21.59 -6.45
C LEU A 64 8.28 20.32 -6.52
N VAL A 65 9.19 20.17 -5.56
CA VAL A 65 9.95 18.94 -5.37
C VAL A 65 9.43 18.25 -4.13
N LEU A 66 8.87 17.05 -4.28
CA LEU A 66 8.51 16.19 -3.17
C LEU A 66 9.54 15.05 -3.09
N LYS A 67 10.32 15.02 -2.01
CA LYS A 67 11.32 13.98 -1.76
C LYS A 67 10.78 12.98 -0.75
N LYS A 68 10.77 11.71 -1.12
CA LYS A 68 10.34 10.58 -0.28
C LYS A 68 11.41 9.52 -0.36
N ASP A 69 12.24 9.42 0.69
CA ASP A 69 13.42 8.56 0.72
C ASP A 69 14.32 8.79 -0.53
N ALA A 70 14.65 7.75 -1.31
CA ALA A 70 15.38 7.81 -2.57
C ALA A 70 14.52 8.27 -3.77
N GLY A 71 13.19 8.32 -3.64
CA GLY A 71 12.28 8.79 -4.66
C GLY A 71 12.14 10.32 -4.66
N ILE A 72 12.31 10.94 -5.83
CA ILE A 72 12.15 12.39 -6.01
C ILE A 72 11.10 12.64 -7.08
N PHE A 73 10.03 13.34 -6.70
CA PHE A 73 8.95 13.76 -7.58
C PHE A 73 9.10 15.26 -7.88
N ASN A 74 9.59 15.57 -9.07
CA ASN A 74 9.69 16.94 -9.57
C ASN A 74 8.41 17.28 -10.34
N MET A 75 7.54 18.09 -9.76
CA MET A 75 6.31 18.58 -10.38
C MET A 75 6.56 19.98 -10.94
N SER A 76 6.89 20.07 -12.23
CA SER A 76 7.28 21.32 -12.89
C SER A 76 6.11 22.31 -12.97
N SER A 77 4.93 21.85 -13.37
CA SER A 77 3.73 22.70 -13.45
C SER A 77 2.46 21.86 -13.37
N GLY A 78 1.45 22.33 -12.65
CA GLY A 78 0.16 21.64 -12.57
C GLY A 78 -0.63 22.02 -11.33
N ALA A 79 -1.48 21.11 -10.87
CA ALA A 79 -2.21 21.27 -9.62
C ALA A 79 -2.35 19.94 -8.88
N ILE A 80 -2.32 20.01 -7.55
CA ILE A 80 -2.59 18.89 -6.64
C ILE A 80 -3.97 19.10 -6.02
N TYR A 81 -4.85 18.12 -6.17
CA TYR A 81 -6.21 18.11 -5.64
C TYR A 81 -6.23 17.20 -4.43
N PHE A 82 -6.68 17.71 -3.28
CA PHE A 82 -6.67 16.96 -2.03
C PHE A 82 -8.02 16.33 -1.76
N LEU A 83 -7.98 15.08 -1.27
CA LEU A 83 -9.15 14.42 -0.73
C LEU A 83 -9.58 15.14 0.55
N LYS A 84 -10.89 15.28 0.77
CA LYS A 84 -11.44 15.83 2.01
C LYS A 84 -10.86 15.07 3.23
N PRO A 85 -10.59 15.78 4.34
CA PRO A 85 -10.02 15.16 5.52
C PRO A 85 -11.03 14.23 6.21
N VAL A 86 -10.52 13.16 6.81
CA VAL A 86 -11.24 12.27 7.73
C VAL A 86 -10.50 12.29 9.06
N GLU A 87 -11.22 12.48 10.17
CA GLU A 87 -10.61 12.69 11.49
C GLU A 87 -9.51 13.78 11.47
N GLY A 88 -9.76 14.85 10.71
CA GLY A 88 -8.82 15.97 10.56
C GLY A 88 -7.57 15.68 9.71
N LYS A 89 -7.44 14.48 9.13
CA LYS A 89 -6.29 14.10 8.28
C LYS A 89 -6.71 13.97 6.81
N THR A 90 -6.00 14.66 5.93
CA THR A 90 -6.05 14.41 4.49
C THR A 90 -5.16 13.21 4.18
N VAL A 91 -5.72 12.19 3.53
CA VAL A 91 -5.04 10.89 3.33
C VAL A 91 -4.86 10.51 1.85
N GLY A 92 -5.17 11.44 0.96
CA GLY A 92 -5.07 11.21 -0.47
C GLY A 92 -5.00 12.51 -1.26
N ALA A 93 -4.31 12.45 -2.39
CA ALA A 93 -4.20 13.57 -3.31
C ALA A 93 -4.00 13.09 -4.75
N VAL A 94 -4.30 13.94 -5.72
CA VAL A 94 -4.01 13.69 -7.13
C VAL A 94 -3.33 14.89 -7.74
N PHE A 95 -2.12 14.70 -8.26
CA PHE A 95 -1.46 15.68 -9.11
C PHE A 95 -1.89 15.50 -10.56
N ILE A 96 -2.18 16.60 -11.24
CA ILE A 96 -2.43 16.65 -12.69
C ILE A 96 -1.59 17.78 -13.26
N GLY A 97 -0.69 17.46 -14.20
CA GLY A 97 0.23 18.43 -14.77
C GLY A 97 1.38 17.78 -15.54
N THR A 98 2.58 18.32 -15.36
CA THR A 98 3.82 17.81 -15.95
C THR A 98 4.85 17.67 -14.84
N GLY A 99 5.47 16.50 -14.76
CA GLY A 99 6.55 16.25 -13.82
C GLY A 99 7.42 15.07 -14.23
N GLU A 100 8.43 14.81 -13.42
CA GLU A 100 9.37 13.71 -13.57
C GLU A 100 9.63 13.05 -12.22
N PHE A 101 9.55 11.72 -12.20
CA PHE A 101 9.96 10.90 -11.08
C PHE A 101 11.38 10.41 -11.34
N THR A 102 12.22 10.52 -10.31
CA THR A 102 13.56 9.95 -10.33
C THR A 102 13.80 9.09 -9.10
N LEU A 103 14.51 7.98 -9.30
CA LEU A 103 14.97 7.11 -8.23
C LEU A 103 16.36 6.60 -8.58
N SER A 104 17.32 6.85 -7.69
CA SER A 104 18.66 6.28 -7.77
C SER A 104 18.93 5.54 -6.46
N PRO A 105 19.05 4.20 -6.49
CA PRO A 105 19.36 3.44 -5.28
C PRO A 105 20.70 3.89 -4.70
N PRO A 106 20.84 4.02 -3.37
CA PRO A 106 22.08 4.50 -2.76
C PRO A 106 23.22 3.47 -2.87
N VAL A 107 22.91 2.17 -2.94
CA VAL A 107 23.92 1.09 -2.94
C VAL A 107 24.17 0.57 -4.35
N ASP A 108 25.44 0.35 -4.71
CA ASP A 108 25.81 -0.07 -6.07
C ASP A 108 25.24 -1.44 -6.48
N VAL A 109 25.03 -2.35 -5.53
CA VAL A 109 24.39 -3.64 -5.81
C VAL A 109 22.92 -3.46 -6.21
N GLU A 110 22.23 -2.50 -5.60
CA GLU A 110 20.84 -2.17 -5.93
C GLU A 110 20.73 -1.45 -7.28
N LYS A 111 21.70 -0.58 -7.60
CA LYS A 111 21.79 0.02 -8.95
C LYS A 111 21.92 -1.02 -10.05
N LYS A 112 22.77 -2.04 -9.83
CA LYS A 112 22.92 -3.17 -10.77
C LYS A 112 21.65 -3.99 -10.90
N HIS A 113 20.92 -4.19 -9.79
CA HIS A 113 19.63 -4.87 -9.83
C HIS A 113 18.60 -4.08 -10.62
N LEU A 114 18.52 -2.77 -10.38
CA LEU A 114 17.62 -1.87 -11.12
C LEU A 114 17.94 -1.86 -12.62
N GLU A 115 19.22 -1.87 -12.98
CA GLU A 115 19.69 -1.89 -14.37
C GLU A 115 19.15 -3.09 -15.17
N ILE A 116 18.89 -4.23 -14.52
CA ILE A 116 18.25 -5.40 -15.15
C ILE A 116 16.85 -5.07 -15.67
N PHE A 117 16.10 -4.23 -14.96
CA PHE A 117 14.72 -3.87 -15.31
C PHE A 117 14.64 -2.68 -16.26
N VAL A 118 15.47 -1.65 -16.05
CA VAL A 118 15.33 -0.37 -16.75
C VAL A 118 16.46 -0.05 -17.72
N GLY A 119 17.52 -0.87 -17.77
CA GLY A 119 18.70 -0.68 -18.60
C GLY A 119 19.57 0.51 -18.17
N ALA A 120 19.39 1.00 -16.94
CA ALA A 120 20.12 2.13 -16.37
C ALA A 120 20.23 2.00 -14.83
N PRO A 121 21.25 2.60 -14.19
CA PRO A 121 21.43 2.57 -12.74
C PRO A 121 20.46 3.50 -11.96
N GLU A 122 19.56 4.17 -12.68
CA GLU A 122 18.54 5.08 -12.14
C GLU A 122 17.24 4.94 -12.94
N VAL A 123 16.11 5.21 -12.30
CA VAL A 123 14.82 5.40 -12.97
C VAL A 123 14.63 6.89 -13.21
N LYS A 124 14.26 7.25 -14.44
CA LYS A 124 13.73 8.56 -14.82
C LYS A 124 12.45 8.34 -15.59
N GLU A 125 11.35 8.89 -15.07
CA GLU A 125 10.02 8.70 -15.61
C GLU A 125 9.25 10.02 -15.64
N GLY A 126 9.00 10.55 -16.84
CA GLY A 126 8.11 11.69 -17.01
C GLY A 126 6.66 11.25 -16.80
N PHE A 127 5.87 12.03 -16.07
CA PHE A 127 4.47 11.71 -15.81
C PHE A 127 3.55 12.90 -16.04
N SER A 128 2.28 12.60 -16.32
CA SER A 128 1.22 13.61 -16.42
C SER A 128 0.26 13.62 -15.22
N SER A 129 0.27 12.54 -14.44
CA SER A 129 -0.48 12.46 -13.18
C SER A 129 0.22 11.61 -12.13
N LEU A 130 0.01 11.98 -10.87
CA LEU A 130 0.37 11.16 -9.70
C LEU A 130 -0.88 10.97 -8.85
N ILE A 131 -1.14 9.74 -8.42
CA ILE A 131 -2.21 9.44 -7.48
C ILE A 131 -1.57 8.99 -6.17
N LEU A 132 -1.79 9.79 -5.14
CA LEU A 132 -1.11 9.68 -3.86
C LEU A 132 -2.08 9.16 -2.80
N PHE A 133 -1.64 8.15 -2.05
CA PHE A 133 -2.28 7.65 -0.83
C PHE A 133 -1.26 7.78 0.29
N PHE A 134 -1.62 8.42 1.40
CA PHE A 134 -0.66 8.66 2.46
C PHE A 134 -1.33 8.87 3.81
N SER A 135 -0.57 8.66 4.86
CA SER A 135 -0.92 8.98 6.24
C SER A 135 0.23 9.68 6.98
N ASP A 136 1.33 9.96 6.27
CA ASP A 136 2.48 10.72 6.73
C ASP A 136 2.23 12.24 6.61
N GLN A 137 3.30 13.04 6.68
CA GLN A 137 3.24 14.50 6.64
C GLN A 137 3.13 15.08 5.21
N THR A 138 2.89 14.27 4.18
CA THR A 138 2.85 14.72 2.77
C THR A 138 1.94 15.92 2.54
N PHE A 139 0.74 15.95 3.13
CA PHE A 139 -0.16 17.09 2.96
C PHE A 139 0.46 18.39 3.52
N ASP A 140 1.01 18.33 4.73
CA ASP A 140 1.60 19.50 5.40
C ASP A 140 2.89 19.95 4.70
N GLU A 141 3.72 19.01 4.23
CA GLU A 141 4.92 19.27 3.43
C GLU A 141 4.57 20.03 2.15
N ILE A 142 3.54 19.58 1.41
CA ILE A 142 3.10 20.24 0.18
C ILE A 142 2.53 21.62 0.51
N LYS A 143 1.60 21.71 1.47
CA LYS A 143 0.95 22.95 1.86
C LYS A 143 1.92 24.02 2.36
N GLY A 144 3.00 23.61 3.03
CA GLY A 144 4.04 24.49 3.57
C GLY A 144 5.09 24.93 2.54
N SER A 145 5.06 24.40 1.31
CA SER A 145 6.04 24.72 0.29
C SER A 145 5.84 26.11 -0.30
N ALA A 146 6.93 26.85 -0.53
CA ALA A 146 6.89 28.13 -1.26
C ALA A 146 6.55 27.97 -2.76
N ASN A 147 6.65 26.74 -3.28
CA ASN A 147 6.41 26.42 -4.69
C ASN A 147 4.95 26.02 -4.97
N VAL A 148 4.07 26.21 -3.98
CA VAL A 148 2.63 26.01 -4.16
C VAL A 148 1.83 27.26 -3.81
N GLN A 149 0.69 27.40 -4.48
CA GLN A 149 -0.34 28.36 -4.12
C GLN A 149 -1.62 27.59 -3.80
N MET A 150 -2.04 27.63 -2.53
CA MET A 150 -3.28 27.00 -2.09
C MET A 150 -4.51 27.76 -2.62
N GLY A 151 -5.54 27.00 -2.96
CA GLY A 151 -6.85 27.50 -3.37
C GLY A 151 -7.96 26.55 -2.95
N LYS A 152 -9.19 26.88 -3.34
CA LYS A 152 -10.39 26.07 -3.11
C LYS A 152 -11.04 25.74 -4.44
N SER A 153 -11.67 24.56 -4.53
CA SER A 153 -12.53 24.19 -5.67
C SER A 153 -11.81 24.30 -7.03
N GLY A 154 -10.70 23.57 -7.16
CA GLY A 154 -9.92 23.58 -8.39
C GLY A 154 -10.68 23.00 -9.59
N PRO A 155 -10.33 23.40 -10.83
CA PRO A 155 -11.13 23.14 -12.03
C PRO A 155 -11.18 21.68 -12.49
N GLN A 156 -10.26 20.81 -12.02
CA GLN A 156 -10.21 19.40 -12.40
C GLN A 156 -10.56 18.45 -11.24
N ALA A 157 -11.35 18.89 -10.26
CA ALA A 157 -11.74 18.08 -9.10
C ALA A 157 -12.41 16.74 -9.51
N ASP A 158 -13.29 16.75 -10.52
CA ASP A 158 -13.96 15.54 -11.01
C ASP A 158 -12.97 14.55 -11.65
N ARG A 159 -12.01 15.07 -12.41
CA ARG A 159 -10.95 14.25 -13.02
C ARG A 159 -10.04 13.65 -11.95
N ALA A 160 -9.63 14.45 -10.96
CA ALA A 160 -8.86 13.98 -9.81
C ALA A 160 -9.60 12.85 -9.07
N ARG A 161 -10.90 13.04 -8.81
CA ARG A 161 -11.75 12.01 -8.20
C ARG A 161 -11.77 10.72 -9.01
N SER A 162 -11.95 10.81 -10.33
CA SER A 162 -11.94 9.62 -11.20
C SER A 162 -10.62 8.86 -11.12
N LEU A 163 -9.49 9.55 -11.29
CA LEU A 163 -8.15 8.97 -11.23
C LEU A 163 -7.88 8.30 -9.88
N PHE A 164 -8.29 8.94 -8.77
CA PHE A 164 -8.14 8.37 -7.44
C PHE A 164 -8.93 7.08 -7.26
N ARG A 165 -10.21 7.09 -7.67
CA ARG A 165 -11.09 5.92 -7.58
C ARG A 165 -10.60 4.73 -8.41
N ASP A 166 -9.99 5.00 -9.56
CA ASP A 166 -9.40 3.94 -10.39
C ASP A 166 -8.26 3.22 -9.65
N LYS A 167 -7.44 3.95 -8.89
CA LYS A 167 -6.37 3.33 -8.08
C LYS A 167 -6.88 2.71 -6.79
N GLU A 168 -7.93 3.25 -6.17
CA GLU A 168 -8.63 2.56 -5.07
C GLU A 168 -9.21 1.21 -5.52
N ALA A 169 -9.78 1.14 -6.73
CA ALA A 169 -10.25 -0.11 -7.30
C ALA A 169 -9.07 -1.07 -7.54
N LEU A 170 -7.96 -0.56 -8.09
CA LEU A 170 -6.75 -1.35 -8.35
C LEU A 170 -6.17 -1.96 -7.07
N PHE A 171 -6.13 -1.23 -5.96
CA PHE A 171 -5.74 -1.80 -4.67
C PHE A 171 -6.60 -3.02 -4.30
N ARG A 172 -7.92 -2.94 -4.50
CA ARG A 172 -8.84 -4.03 -4.13
C ARG A 172 -8.73 -5.24 -5.04
N THR A 173 -8.76 -5.01 -6.35
CA THR A 173 -8.97 -6.08 -7.33
C THR A 173 -7.68 -6.56 -7.96
N GLY A 174 -6.72 -5.65 -8.17
CA GLY A 174 -5.41 -5.98 -8.70
C GLY A 174 -4.47 -6.45 -7.61
N PHE A 175 -4.19 -5.59 -6.62
CA PHE A 175 -3.20 -5.88 -5.58
C PHE A 175 -3.78 -6.66 -4.39
N ARG A 176 -5.11 -6.74 -4.28
CA ARG A 176 -5.81 -7.35 -3.13
C ARG A 176 -5.37 -6.77 -1.77
N TYR A 177 -4.93 -5.51 -1.79
CA TYR A 177 -4.42 -4.78 -0.65
C TYR A 177 -5.49 -3.86 -0.06
N ASN A 178 -5.69 -3.91 1.25
CA ASN A 178 -6.68 -3.08 1.94
C ASN A 178 -6.07 -1.77 2.43
N VAL A 179 -5.83 -0.84 1.50
CA VAL A 179 -5.28 0.49 1.81
C VAL A 179 -6.14 1.25 2.84
N THR A 180 -7.46 1.08 2.82
CA THR A 180 -8.38 1.71 3.78
C THR A 180 -8.09 1.25 5.21
N SER A 181 -7.88 -0.05 5.42
CA SER A 181 -7.50 -0.61 6.72
C SER A 181 -6.11 -0.15 7.14
N ARG A 182 -5.17 -0.07 6.20
CA ARG A 182 -3.83 0.45 6.47
C ARG A 182 -3.87 1.92 6.92
N THR A 183 -4.64 2.76 6.25
CA THR A 183 -4.85 4.17 6.63
C THR A 183 -5.51 4.30 8.00
N LEU A 184 -6.56 3.50 8.28
CA LEU A 184 -7.23 3.50 9.58
C LEU A 184 -6.25 3.20 10.73
N SER A 185 -5.34 2.23 10.52
CA SER A 185 -4.31 1.87 11.51
C SER A 185 -3.46 3.08 11.93
N ASP A 186 -3.08 3.97 11.00
CA ASP A 186 -2.29 5.16 11.32
C ASP A 186 -3.13 6.33 11.87
N ILE A 187 -4.42 6.37 11.56
CA ILE A 187 -5.34 7.31 12.22
C ILE A 187 -5.44 6.96 13.72
N TYR A 188 -5.53 5.66 14.05
CA TYR A 188 -5.62 5.19 15.43
C TYR A 188 -4.29 5.08 16.17
N ALA A 189 -3.15 5.12 15.46
CA ALA A 189 -1.82 5.13 16.05
C ALA A 189 -1.01 6.36 15.57
N PRO A 190 -1.44 7.59 15.92
CA PRO A 190 -0.83 8.82 15.39
C PRO A 190 0.65 9.02 15.76
N GLN A 191 1.15 8.31 16.77
CA GLN A 191 2.57 8.28 17.16
C GLN A 191 3.46 7.49 16.18
N ARG A 192 2.88 6.67 15.30
CA ARG A 192 3.60 5.91 14.28
C ARG A 192 3.82 6.77 13.04
N LYS A 193 4.97 6.61 12.38
CA LYS A 193 5.18 7.17 11.05
C LYS A 193 4.14 6.58 10.08
N GLY A 194 3.47 7.45 9.32
CA GLY A 194 2.53 7.05 8.28
C GLY A 194 3.22 6.44 7.06
N PHE A 195 2.42 5.87 6.17
CA PHE A 195 2.88 5.38 4.86
C PHE A 195 2.72 6.46 3.79
N PHE A 196 3.36 6.23 2.66
CA PHE A 196 3.21 6.98 1.41
C PHE A 196 3.17 6.00 0.24
N THR A 197 2.25 6.21 -0.70
CA THR A 197 2.17 5.45 -1.95
C THR A 197 1.82 6.38 -3.09
N ALA A 198 2.60 6.34 -4.16
CA ALA A 198 2.39 7.11 -5.37
C ALA A 198 2.26 6.18 -6.57
N PHE A 199 1.07 6.17 -7.20
CA PHE A 199 0.94 5.63 -8.55
C PHE A 199 1.41 6.69 -9.54
N ILE A 200 2.38 6.32 -10.35
CA ILE A 200 2.99 7.17 -11.38
C ILE A 200 2.42 6.72 -12.72
N ASP A 201 1.68 7.62 -13.38
CA ASP A 201 1.22 7.43 -14.75
C ASP A 201 2.30 7.97 -15.69
N GLY A 202 3.28 7.11 -15.94
CA GLY A 202 4.52 7.40 -16.64
C GLY A 202 4.40 7.31 -18.16
N ASN A 203 5.26 8.04 -18.85
CA ASN A 203 5.33 8.09 -20.31
C ASN A 203 6.18 6.95 -20.89
N LYS A 204 7.25 6.51 -20.21
CA LYS A 204 8.22 5.53 -20.71
C LYS A 204 7.90 4.11 -20.25
N PHE A 205 7.78 3.91 -18.94
CA PHE A 205 7.52 2.63 -18.28
C PHE A 205 6.03 2.40 -17.99
N GLY A 206 5.20 3.42 -18.21
CA GLY A 206 3.75 3.34 -18.11
C GLY A 206 3.25 3.33 -16.66
N LYS A 207 3.17 2.15 -16.07
CA LYS A 207 2.42 1.92 -14.81
C LYS A 207 3.37 1.55 -13.68
N LEU A 208 3.84 2.56 -12.95
CA LEU A 208 4.70 2.37 -11.77
C LEU A 208 3.95 2.70 -10.48
N VAL A 209 4.31 2.02 -9.40
CA VAL A 209 3.94 2.42 -8.04
C VAL A 209 5.19 2.46 -7.17
N TYR A 210 5.35 3.59 -6.49
CA TYR A 210 6.39 3.80 -5.49
C TYR A 210 5.75 3.86 -4.11
N GLY A 211 6.26 3.11 -3.15
CA GLY A 211 5.69 2.97 -1.82
C GLY A 211 6.73 3.05 -0.72
N ILE A 212 6.36 3.71 0.38
CA ILE A 212 7.07 3.70 1.65
C ILE A 212 6.07 3.30 2.73
N ASP A 213 6.30 2.17 3.39
CA ASP A 213 5.51 1.73 4.54
C ASP A 213 6.43 1.31 5.69
N PRO A 214 6.42 2.04 6.82
CA PRO A 214 7.19 1.67 8.01
C PRO A 214 6.84 0.29 8.59
N LEU A 215 5.70 -0.30 8.21
CA LEU A 215 5.31 -1.66 8.58
C LEU A 215 5.81 -2.73 7.59
N GLY A 216 6.46 -2.31 6.50
CA GLY A 216 6.96 -3.17 5.43
C GLY A 216 5.93 -3.43 4.33
N HIS A 217 6.42 -3.76 3.13
CA HIS A 217 5.58 -4.23 2.01
C HIS A 217 5.42 -5.75 2.06
N GLU A 218 4.22 -6.26 1.75
CA GLU A 218 3.89 -7.68 1.92
C GLU A 218 4.77 -8.58 1.04
N GLU A 219 5.04 -8.19 -0.20
CA GLU A 219 5.77 -9.01 -1.18
C GLU A 219 7.28 -9.08 -0.92
N VAL A 220 7.82 -8.10 -0.19
CA VAL A 220 9.26 -7.95 0.08
C VAL A 220 9.53 -7.71 1.56
N TYR A 221 8.69 -8.24 2.44
CA TYR A 221 8.88 -8.05 3.88
C TYR A 221 10.29 -8.53 4.31
N PRO A 222 11.08 -7.74 5.08
CA PRO A 222 10.69 -6.55 5.85
C PRO A 222 11.03 -5.19 5.18
N GLU A 223 11.30 -5.16 3.87
CA GLU A 223 11.66 -3.92 3.17
C GLU A 223 10.52 -2.88 3.26
N GLN A 224 10.88 -1.61 3.50
CA GLN A 224 9.94 -0.51 3.77
C GLN A 224 9.73 0.39 2.56
N VAL A 225 10.66 0.40 1.62
CA VAL A 225 10.61 1.16 0.38
C VAL A 225 10.49 0.18 -0.78
N GLN A 226 9.64 0.49 -1.75
CA GLN A 226 9.44 -0.33 -2.95
C GLN A 226 9.19 0.55 -4.17
N LEU A 227 9.78 0.18 -5.30
CA LEU A 227 9.35 0.59 -6.63
C LEU A 227 8.98 -0.68 -7.40
N MET A 228 7.78 -0.71 -7.97
CA MET A 228 7.34 -1.81 -8.83
C MET A 228 6.62 -1.28 -10.07
N SER A 229 6.71 -2.05 -11.15
CA SER A 229 5.82 -1.91 -12.30
C SER A 229 4.63 -2.85 -12.15
N TYR A 230 3.47 -2.36 -12.54
CA TYR A 230 2.25 -3.16 -12.73
C TYR A 230 1.74 -3.07 -14.17
N ALA A 231 2.60 -2.63 -15.10
CA ALA A 231 2.29 -2.68 -16.52
C ALA A 231 2.32 -4.13 -17.02
N GLU A 232 1.47 -4.44 -17.99
CA GLU A 232 1.50 -5.73 -18.66
C GLU A 232 2.86 -5.91 -19.38
N GLY A 233 3.50 -7.06 -19.18
CA GLY A 233 4.79 -7.39 -19.80
C GLY A 233 6.04 -6.83 -19.10
N SER A 234 5.91 -5.86 -18.18
CA SER A 234 7.05 -5.36 -17.38
C SER A 234 6.80 -5.41 -15.87
N GLY A 235 5.74 -6.12 -15.45
CA GLY A 235 5.36 -6.27 -14.06
C GLY A 235 6.46 -6.89 -13.20
N GLY A 236 6.64 -6.35 -11.99
CA GLY A 236 7.63 -6.85 -11.04
C GLY A 236 8.15 -5.76 -10.11
N ILE A 237 8.87 -6.19 -9.08
CA ILE A 237 9.52 -5.31 -8.10
C ILE A 237 10.90 -4.97 -8.65
N TRP A 238 11.15 -3.68 -8.86
CA TRP A 238 12.37 -3.18 -9.50
C TRP A 238 13.39 -2.68 -8.49
N HIS A 239 12.91 -2.24 -7.32
CA HIS A 239 13.74 -1.83 -6.20
C HIS A 239 12.99 -2.04 -4.89
N SER A 240 13.67 -2.50 -3.86
CA SER A 240 13.16 -2.55 -2.49
C SER A 240 14.30 -2.44 -1.49
N ILE A 241 14.10 -1.67 -0.41
CA ILE A 241 15.06 -1.48 0.68
C ILE A 241 14.34 -1.20 2.01
N LYS A 242 14.99 -1.47 3.13
CA LYS A 242 14.52 -1.26 4.49
C LYS A 242 14.62 0.18 4.95
#